data_AF-A0AAD7G5A2-F1
#
_entry.id   AF-A0AAD7G5A2-F1
#
_cell.length_a   1.000
_cell.length_b   1.000
_cell.length_c   1.000
_cell.angle_alpha   90.00
_cell.angle_beta   90.00
_cell.angle_gamma   90.00
#
_symmetry.space_group_name_H-M   'P 1'
#
loop_
_entity.id
_entity.type
_entity.pdbx_description
1 polymer ?
#
loop_
_entity_poly.entity_id
_entity_poly.type
_entity_poly.pdbx_seq_one_letter_code
_entity_poly.pdbx_strand_id
1 'polypeptide(L)'
;MGPLSVNTLLIANVPLLSLTNMFSALGVTGHFFMKYQALFIILFLATGFAIIFSIEPVSRMIKKWRKGEDVEDVEAAAVRHSFKSPIIALPPPSLGNYSIQAEMAERRARLERDSRYMGYGASWPPRPKQEAHHVAGTFRTPLLLDRHAEPRNAANPTLSAEPYHPLFADPAADTVLRSSDGTLFRVPSAVLRRTASYFAATLPATADAEPAPAASLHACCGAGSRGALGRTGAVARVRDMLGGTAFAEEPLRLYALAVRTGWAEEARGAARATLGLALYDEAHREALARIPARGLMALLGLHRRRRDASTTCSAARTQRGQPCVAGVPGTIFVEMDTRPLGDTVTGFEVEEWSEARACGMLSVRGATVEANLRQDAILREIKACIEGLPDAV
;
A
#
# COMPACT_ATOMS: atom_id res chain seq x y z
N MET A 1 60.74 61.26 -5.55
CA MET A 1 59.58 61.68 -6.38
C MET A 1 59.00 60.42 -7.00
N GLY A 2 57.78 59.95 -6.74
CA GLY A 2 56.68 60.47 -5.93
C GLY A 2 55.97 59.36 -5.12
N PRO A 3 54.97 59.72 -4.29
CA PRO A 3 54.43 58.83 -3.26
C PRO A 3 53.23 58.02 -3.77
N LEU A 4 53.15 56.75 -3.34
CA LEU A 4 51.96 55.92 -3.47
C LEU A 4 51.03 56.19 -2.28
N SER A 5 49.80 56.59 -2.60
CA SER A 5 48.75 56.99 -1.68
C SER A 5 48.23 55.82 -0.85
N VAL A 6 48.01 56.12 0.43
CA VAL A 6 47.46 55.29 1.48
C VAL A 6 45.95 55.08 1.31
N ASN A 7 45.52 53.87 1.67
CA ASN A 7 44.13 53.45 1.85
C ASN A 7 43.28 54.47 2.64
N THR A 8 42.08 54.79 2.14
CA THR A 8 40.98 55.27 2.97
C THR A 8 39.77 54.37 2.73
N LEU A 9 39.42 53.65 3.79
CA LEU A 9 38.30 52.73 3.90
C LEU A 9 37.00 53.55 3.89
N LEU A 10 36.24 53.49 2.80
CA LEU A 10 34.90 54.06 2.67
C LEU A 10 33.87 52.92 2.77
N ILE A 11 33.62 52.44 3.99
CA ILE A 11 32.37 51.76 4.33
C ILE A 11 31.48 52.83 4.94
N ALA A 12 30.84 53.63 4.09
CA ALA A 12 29.82 54.59 4.50
C ALA A 12 28.48 54.16 3.94
N ASN A 13 27.50 54.04 4.84
CA ASN A 13 26.07 54.11 4.61
C ASN A 13 25.44 53.06 3.68
N VAL A 14 25.13 51.89 4.25
CA VAL A 14 23.91 51.17 3.84
C VAL A 14 22.72 52.02 4.34
N PRO A 15 21.85 52.51 3.45
CA PRO A 15 20.76 53.38 3.87
C PRO A 15 19.75 52.57 4.69
N LEU A 16 19.55 52.98 5.95
CA LEU A 16 18.50 52.49 6.86
C LEU A 16 17.07 52.59 6.27
N LEU A 17 16.91 53.24 5.13
CA LEU A 17 15.66 53.40 4.37
C LEU A 17 15.20 52.13 3.62
N SER A 18 16.02 51.06 3.53
CA SER A 18 15.60 49.82 2.85
C SER A 18 14.78 48.87 3.73
N LEU A 19 14.97 48.91 5.05
CA LEU A 19 14.30 47.98 5.97
C LEU A 19 12.80 48.25 6.10
N THR A 20 12.38 49.52 6.08
CA THR A 20 10.96 49.89 6.15
C THR A 20 10.15 49.36 4.96
N ASN A 21 10.75 49.33 3.76
CA ASN A 21 10.10 48.79 2.57
C ASN A 21 10.00 47.25 2.62
N MET A 22 10.98 46.58 3.23
CA MET A 22 10.98 45.12 3.40
C MET A 22 9.93 44.66 4.42
N PHE A 23 9.69 45.42 5.48
CA PHE A 23 8.66 45.09 6.48
C PHE A 23 7.22 45.38 5.99
N SER A 24 7.02 46.40 5.15
CA SER A 24 5.72 46.65 4.50
C SER A 24 5.30 45.52 3.55
N ALA A 25 6.26 44.87 2.86
CA ALA A 25 5.98 43.72 2.00
C ALA A 25 5.54 42.47 2.77
N LEU A 26 5.88 42.37 4.06
CA LEU A 26 5.53 41.24 4.93
C LEU A 26 4.22 41.44 5.70
N GLY A 27 3.49 42.54 5.47
CA GLY A 27 2.16 42.78 6.07
C GLY A 27 2.16 42.94 7.60
N VAL A 28 3.31 43.21 8.21
CA VAL A 28 3.42 43.32 9.67
C VAL A 28 2.95 44.72 10.11
N THR A 29 1.76 44.81 10.69
CA THR A 29 1.19 46.08 11.18
C THR A 29 1.90 46.54 12.46
N GLY A 30 2.14 47.85 12.56
CA GLY A 30 3.18 48.48 13.40
C GLY A 30 3.11 48.27 14.93
N HIS A 31 2.04 47.68 15.48
CA HIS A 31 1.93 47.43 16.91
C HIS A 31 2.81 46.26 17.39
N PHE A 32 3.12 45.30 16.52
CA PHE A 32 4.04 44.20 16.85
C PHE A 32 5.50 44.64 16.83
N PHE A 33 5.87 45.58 15.95
CA PHE A 33 7.26 45.97 15.73
C PHE A 33 7.89 46.64 16.98
N MET A 34 7.13 47.47 17.70
CA MET A 34 7.63 48.18 18.89
C MET A 34 7.99 47.24 20.06
N LYS A 35 7.29 46.12 20.24
CA LYS A 35 7.56 45.21 21.37
C LYS A 35 8.80 44.33 21.14
N TYR A 36 9.16 44.07 19.89
CA TYR A 36 10.23 43.11 19.55
C TYR A 36 11.47 43.75 18.93
N GLN A 37 11.52 45.08 18.83
CA GLN A 37 12.66 45.79 18.24
C GLN A 37 13.99 45.46 18.94
N ALA A 38 14.01 45.35 20.27
CA ALA A 38 15.22 44.98 21.02
C ALA A 38 15.68 43.54 20.74
N LEU A 39 14.75 42.58 20.66
CA LEU A 39 15.04 41.17 20.35
C LEU A 39 15.57 41.00 18.93
N PHE A 40 15.01 41.75 17.97
CA PHE A 40 15.45 41.70 16.58
C PHE A 40 16.87 42.27 16.41
N ILE A 41 17.19 43.37 17.10
CA ILE A 41 18.55 43.93 17.12
C ILE A 41 19.54 42.92 17.72
N ILE A 42 19.19 42.27 18.83
CA ILE A 42 20.04 41.24 19.45
C ILE A 42 20.26 40.06 18.50
N LEU A 43 19.22 39.58 17.81
CA LEU A 43 19.33 38.47 16.86
C LEU A 43 20.19 38.84 15.64
N PHE A 44 20.06 40.08 15.15
CA PHE A 44 20.82 40.59 14.01
C PHE A 44 22.29 40.84 14.38
N LEU A 45 22.55 41.32 15.60
CA LEU A 45 23.91 41.42 16.12
C LEU A 45 24.52 40.04 16.33
N ALA A 46 23.77 39.05 16.85
CA ALA A 46 24.28 37.70 17.05
C ALA A 46 24.61 37.00 15.73
N THR A 47 23.76 37.11 14.71
CA THR A 47 24.04 36.54 13.37
C THR A 47 25.15 37.30 12.65
N GLY A 48 25.18 38.64 12.76
CA GLY A 48 26.27 39.46 12.24
C GLY A 48 27.61 39.12 12.89
N PHE A 49 27.64 38.90 14.21
CA PHE A 49 28.84 38.52 14.95
C PHE A 49 29.31 37.11 14.56
N ALA A 50 28.39 36.16 14.38
CA ALA A 50 28.71 34.82 13.90
C ALA A 50 29.33 34.84 12.49
N ILE A 51 28.84 35.70 11.59
CA ILE A 51 29.40 35.87 10.25
C ILE A 51 30.79 36.52 10.33
N ILE A 52 30.97 37.56 11.16
CA ILE A 52 32.28 38.22 11.34
C ILE A 52 33.33 37.25 11.90
N PHE A 53 32.98 36.44 12.90
CA PHE A 53 33.88 35.42 13.45
C PHE A 53 34.16 34.28 12.47
N SER A 54 33.28 34.04 11.49
CA SER A 54 33.49 33.03 10.45
C SER A 54 34.38 33.50 9.29
N ILE A 55 34.60 34.82 9.13
CA ILE A 55 35.43 35.38 8.04
C ILE A 55 36.91 35.47 8.43
N GLU A 56 37.24 35.54 9.71
CA GLU A 56 38.61 35.65 10.20
C GLU A 56 39.53 34.46 9.84
N PRO A 57 39.09 33.19 9.87
CA PRO A 57 39.91 32.08 9.38
C PRO A 57 40.13 32.15 7.86
N VAL A 58 39.12 32.59 7.09
CA VAL A 58 39.21 32.72 5.62
C VAL A 58 40.17 33.86 5.22
N SER A 59 40.17 34.97 5.96
CA SER A 59 41.10 36.09 5.74
C SER A 59 42.57 35.69 5.98
N ARG A 60 42.84 34.87 7.00
CA ARG A 60 44.19 34.32 7.24
C ARG A 60 44.60 33.34 6.14
N MET A 61 43.67 32.54 5.63
CA MET A 61 43.92 31.59 4.55
C MET A 61 44.27 32.32 3.24
N ILE A 62 43.52 33.37 2.89
CA ILE A 62 43.77 34.20 1.70
C ILE A 62 45.12 34.95 1.81
N LYS A 63 45.51 35.41 3.01
CA LYS A 63 46.81 36.05 3.23
C LYS A 63 47.99 35.09 3.11
N LYS A 64 47.84 33.82 3.53
CA LYS A 64 48.85 32.78 3.34
C LYS A 64 48.97 32.35 1.88
N TRP A 65 47.84 32.18 1.20
CA TRP A 65 47.81 31.87 -0.23
C TRP A 65 48.49 32.95 -1.09
N ARG A 66 48.30 34.23 -0.75
CA ARG A 66 48.95 35.36 -1.45
C ARG A 66 50.47 35.44 -1.23
N LYS A 67 51.02 34.79 -0.20
CA LYS A 67 52.46 34.75 0.08
C LYS A 67 53.19 33.59 -0.61
N GLY A 68 52.47 32.72 -1.34
CA GLY A 68 53.08 31.59 -2.04
C GLY A 68 53.63 30.52 -1.11
N GLU A 69 53.13 30.42 0.13
CA GLU A 69 53.40 29.27 1.00
C GLU A 69 52.59 28.07 0.51
N ASP A 70 53.25 26.93 0.32
CA ASP A 70 52.63 25.69 -0.17
C ASP A 70 51.52 25.21 0.78
N VAL A 71 50.39 24.85 0.17
CA VAL A 71 49.12 24.57 0.86
C VAL A 71 49.16 23.24 1.64
N GLU A 72 50.13 22.35 1.34
CA GLU A 72 50.25 21.03 1.97
C GLU A 72 50.61 21.08 3.46
N ASP A 73 51.29 22.13 3.94
CA ASP A 73 51.66 22.25 5.36
C ASP A 73 50.51 22.78 6.25
N VAL A 74 49.49 23.41 5.66
CA VAL A 74 48.37 24.00 6.41
C VAL A 74 47.35 22.92 6.81
N GLU A 75 47.17 21.90 5.97
CA GLU A 75 46.28 20.77 6.26
C GLU A 75 46.87 19.88 7.38
N ALA A 76 48.20 19.71 7.39
CA ALA A 76 48.92 19.00 8.46
C ALA A 76 48.89 19.74 9.82
N ALA A 77 48.81 21.07 9.82
CA ALA A 77 48.73 21.88 11.05
C ALA A 77 47.30 21.97 11.63
N ALA A 78 46.27 21.98 10.77
CA ALA A 78 44.87 21.99 11.21
C ALA A 78 44.46 20.67 11.88
N VAL A 79 45.00 19.54 11.42
CA VAL A 79 44.74 18.22 12.02
C VAL A 79 45.45 18.04 13.37
N ARG A 80 46.60 18.70 13.60
CA ARG A 80 47.36 18.58 14.86
C ARG A 80 46.86 19.46 16.01
N HIS A 81 46.09 20.51 15.74
CA HIS A 81 45.58 21.41 16.79
C HIS A 81 44.18 21.04 17.33
N SER A 82 43.45 20.12 16.69
CA SER A 82 42.09 19.70 17.15
C SER A 82 42.06 18.56 18.18
N PHE A 83 43.19 17.94 18.52
CA PHE A 83 43.25 16.86 19.53
C PHE A 83 44.31 17.12 20.61
N LYS A 84 44.07 18.14 21.45
CA LYS A 84 44.65 18.21 22.80
C LYS A 84 43.60 18.70 23.79
N SER A 85 42.65 17.82 24.10
CA SER A 85 41.85 17.90 25.32
C SER A 85 42.38 16.84 26.29
N PRO A 86 42.53 17.13 27.60
CA PRO A 86 42.98 16.14 28.58
C PRO A 86 41.93 15.03 28.71
N ILE A 87 42.40 13.78 28.56
CA ILE A 87 41.64 12.57 28.83
C ILE A 87 41.27 12.58 30.32
N ILE A 88 40.01 12.86 30.63
CA ILE A 88 39.42 12.55 31.94
C ILE A 88 39.12 11.06 31.91
N ALA A 89 39.81 10.29 32.76
CA ALA A 89 39.53 8.88 32.98
C ALA A 89 38.10 8.71 33.51
N LEU A 90 37.22 8.16 32.68
CA LEU A 90 35.88 7.73 33.10
C LEU A 90 36.01 6.43 33.94
N PRO A 91 35.24 6.29 35.03
CA PRO A 91 35.20 5.06 35.81
C PRO A 91 34.55 3.92 34.98
N PRO A 92 34.89 2.65 35.28
CA PRO A 92 34.33 1.50 34.56
C PRO A 92 32.80 1.43 34.72
N PRO A 93 32.06 1.00 33.68
CA PRO A 93 30.61 0.92 33.74
C PRO A 93 30.15 -0.08 34.80
N SER A 94 29.30 0.41 35.70
CA SER A 94 28.60 -0.39 36.70
C SER A 94 27.71 -1.46 36.05
N LEU A 95 27.58 -2.60 36.74
CA LEU A 95 26.91 -3.87 36.45
C LEU A 95 25.39 -3.80 36.08
N GLY A 96 24.95 -2.88 35.23
CA GLY A 96 23.53 -2.70 34.86
C GLY A 96 23.10 -3.27 33.50
N ASN A 97 24.03 -3.56 32.58
CA ASN A 97 23.70 -3.84 31.17
C ASN A 97 23.65 -5.33 30.78
N TYR A 98 23.75 -6.26 31.74
CA TYR A 98 23.66 -7.70 31.45
C TYR A 98 22.27 -8.14 31.00
N SER A 99 21.20 -7.39 31.36
CA SER A 99 19.83 -7.72 30.97
C SER A 99 19.58 -7.58 29.46
N ILE A 100 20.14 -6.53 28.83
CA ILE A 100 19.90 -6.24 27.41
C ILE A 100 20.69 -7.20 26.53
N GLN A 101 21.93 -7.55 26.93
CA GLN A 101 22.71 -8.54 26.19
C GLN A 101 22.14 -9.95 26.31
N ALA A 102 21.59 -10.31 27.48
CA ALA A 102 20.87 -11.57 27.65
C ALA A 102 19.59 -11.62 26.79
N GLU A 103 18.81 -10.53 26.73
CA GLU A 103 17.60 -10.45 25.89
C GLU A 103 17.94 -10.52 24.39
N MET A 104 19.03 -9.85 23.95
CA MET A 104 19.49 -9.95 22.56
C MET A 104 20.00 -11.37 22.22
N ALA A 105 20.69 -12.03 23.16
CA ALA A 105 21.13 -13.41 22.98
C ALA A 105 19.93 -14.37 22.89
N GLU A 106 18.89 -14.16 23.70
CA GLU A 106 17.67 -14.98 23.68
C GLU A 106 16.85 -14.77 22.40
N ARG A 107 16.70 -13.53 21.93
CA ARG A 107 16.06 -13.22 20.63
C ARG A 107 16.81 -13.85 19.46
N ARG A 108 18.15 -13.82 19.48
CA ARG A 108 19.00 -14.46 18.45
C ARG A 108 18.83 -15.98 18.46
N ALA A 109 18.79 -16.60 19.64
CA ALA A 109 18.56 -18.03 19.80
C ALA A 109 17.13 -18.47 19.40
N ARG A 110 16.15 -17.56 19.46
CA ARG A 110 14.77 -17.79 18.99
C ARG A 110 14.70 -17.75 17.45
N LEU A 111 15.31 -16.72 16.84
CA LEU A 111 15.40 -16.59 15.38
C LEU A 111 16.21 -17.72 14.71
N GLU A 112 17.30 -18.18 15.34
CA GLU A 112 18.05 -19.35 14.84
C GLU A 112 17.25 -20.66 14.93
N ARG A 113 16.32 -20.77 15.89
CA ARG A 113 15.41 -21.92 16.01
C ARG A 113 14.36 -21.89 14.92
N ASP A 114 13.77 -20.71 14.67
CA ASP A 114 12.74 -20.51 13.66
C ASP A 114 13.30 -20.61 12.23
N SER A 115 14.53 -20.13 12.01
CA SER A 115 15.28 -20.31 10.77
C SER A 115 15.54 -21.80 10.45
N ARG A 116 15.85 -22.60 11.48
CA ARG A 116 16.00 -24.06 11.35
C ARG A 116 14.68 -24.77 11.02
N TYR A 117 13.56 -24.22 11.49
CA TYR A 117 12.21 -24.74 11.17
C TYR A 117 11.75 -24.39 9.75
N MET A 118 12.24 -23.29 9.16
CA MET A 118 11.82 -22.82 7.84
C MET A 118 12.61 -23.41 6.65
N GLY A 119 13.65 -24.22 6.88
CA GLY A 119 14.27 -25.06 5.83
C GLY A 119 14.86 -24.32 4.62
N TYR A 120 15.11 -23.01 4.69
CA TYR A 120 15.73 -22.24 3.61
C TYR A 120 17.25 -22.39 3.64
N GLY A 121 17.73 -23.57 3.23
CA GLY A 121 19.16 -23.88 3.25
C GLY A 121 19.55 -25.13 2.47
N ALA A 122 18.87 -25.45 1.37
CA ALA A 122 19.36 -26.42 0.39
C ALA A 122 18.68 -26.17 -0.97
N SER A 123 19.47 -26.26 -2.03
CA SER A 123 19.04 -26.21 -3.43
C SER A 123 17.78 -27.04 -3.69
N TRP A 124 16.75 -26.42 -4.28
CA TRP A 124 15.57 -27.13 -4.77
C TRP A 124 15.98 -28.16 -5.84
N PRO A 125 15.54 -29.43 -5.75
CA PRO A 125 15.71 -30.36 -6.86
C PRO A 125 14.85 -29.92 -8.07
N PRO A 126 15.28 -30.20 -9.31
CA PRO A 126 14.52 -29.86 -10.50
C PRO A 126 13.17 -30.59 -10.53
N ARG A 127 12.10 -29.87 -10.90
CA ARG A 127 10.74 -30.41 -10.97
C ARG A 127 10.66 -31.55 -12.01
N PRO A 128 10.03 -32.70 -11.69
CA PRO A 128 9.72 -33.70 -12.70
C PRO A 128 8.61 -33.18 -13.64
N LYS A 129 8.77 -33.47 -14.94
CA LYS A 129 7.79 -33.19 -15.98
C LYS A 129 6.51 -33.96 -15.69
N GLN A 130 5.39 -33.26 -15.47
CA GLN A 130 4.07 -33.88 -15.36
C GLN A 130 3.51 -34.13 -16.76
N GLU A 131 3.36 -35.40 -17.11
CA GLU A 131 2.55 -35.85 -18.24
C GLU A 131 1.06 -35.68 -17.90
N ALA A 132 0.34 -34.98 -18.78
CA ALA A 132 -1.07 -34.68 -18.63
C ALA A 132 -1.92 -35.87 -19.10
N HIS A 133 -2.50 -36.62 -18.16
CA HIS A 133 -3.61 -37.52 -18.44
C HIS A 133 -4.94 -36.75 -18.37
N HIS A 134 -5.55 -36.56 -19.54
CA HIS A 134 -6.94 -36.13 -19.68
C HIS A 134 -7.89 -37.23 -19.19
N VAL A 135 -8.75 -36.90 -18.21
CA VAL A 135 -9.96 -37.68 -17.90
C VAL A 135 -11.16 -36.76 -18.07
N ALA A 136 -11.90 -36.98 -19.15
CA ALA A 136 -13.16 -36.31 -19.44
C ALA A 136 -14.30 -37.04 -18.72
N GLY A 137 -14.88 -36.40 -17.71
CA GLY A 137 -16.11 -36.86 -17.04
C GLY A 137 -17.29 -35.98 -17.46
N THR A 138 -18.17 -36.52 -18.30
CA THR A 138 -19.43 -35.92 -18.73
C THR A 138 -20.52 -36.13 -17.68
N PHE A 139 -20.97 -35.05 -17.02
CA PHE A 139 -22.20 -35.07 -16.22
C PHE A 139 -23.42 -34.80 -17.11
N ARG A 140 -24.33 -35.77 -17.20
CA ARG A 140 -25.67 -35.63 -17.78
C ARG A 140 -26.71 -35.91 -16.70
N THR A 141 -27.55 -34.93 -16.39
CA THR A 141 -28.87 -35.14 -15.77
C THR A 141 -29.87 -34.21 -16.44
N PRO A 142 -30.90 -34.73 -17.12
CA PRO A 142 -32.04 -33.93 -17.53
C PRO A 142 -33.10 -33.93 -16.42
N LEU A 143 -33.47 -32.74 -15.94
CA LEU A 143 -34.71 -32.56 -15.18
C LEU A 143 -35.87 -32.63 -16.18
N LEU A 144 -36.71 -33.65 -16.01
CA LEU A 144 -37.91 -33.88 -16.81
C LEU A 144 -38.99 -32.88 -16.35
N LEU A 145 -39.22 -31.84 -17.14
CA LEU A 145 -40.41 -30.99 -16.99
C LEU A 145 -41.58 -31.72 -17.66
N ASP A 146 -42.42 -32.37 -16.87
CA ASP A 146 -43.68 -32.93 -17.37
C ASP A 146 -44.64 -31.79 -17.71
N ARG A 147 -44.79 -31.52 -19.01
CA ARG A 147 -45.81 -30.62 -19.55
C ARG A 147 -46.82 -31.47 -20.30
N HIS A 148 -48.05 -31.42 -19.81
CA HIS A 148 -49.35 -31.83 -20.40
C HIS A 148 -50.14 -32.73 -19.45
N ALA A 149 -50.94 -32.09 -18.59
CA ALA A 149 -52.08 -32.73 -17.96
C ALA A 149 -53.24 -32.74 -18.96
N GLU A 150 -53.38 -33.81 -19.74
CA GLU A 150 -54.65 -34.16 -20.37
C GLU A 150 -55.65 -34.69 -19.33
N PRO A 151 -56.97 -34.49 -19.53
CA PRO A 151 -57.99 -35.02 -18.62
C PRO A 151 -58.15 -36.52 -18.84
N ARG A 152 -57.33 -37.31 -18.13
CA ARG A 152 -57.49 -38.77 -18.09
C ARG A 152 -58.53 -39.19 -17.07
N ASN A 153 -59.52 -39.90 -17.60
CA ASN A 153 -60.59 -40.66 -16.99
C ASN A 153 -60.35 -41.18 -15.57
N ALA A 154 -61.41 -41.03 -14.78
CA ALA A 154 -61.62 -41.61 -13.47
C ALA A 154 -61.42 -43.13 -13.47
N ALA A 155 -60.48 -43.62 -12.64
CA ALA A 155 -60.57 -44.83 -11.81
C ALA A 155 -59.18 -45.26 -11.31
N ASN A 156 -58.60 -44.52 -10.36
CA ASN A 156 -57.61 -45.12 -9.45
C ASN A 156 -57.63 -44.41 -8.09
N PRO A 157 -58.39 -44.89 -7.09
CA PRO A 157 -58.64 -44.16 -5.86
C PRO A 157 -57.66 -44.53 -4.75
N THR A 158 -56.34 -44.42 -4.96
CA THR A 158 -55.35 -44.41 -3.85
C THR A 158 -54.05 -43.68 -4.22
N LEU A 159 -54.13 -42.57 -4.97
CA LEU A 159 -53.03 -41.58 -4.98
C LEU A 159 -53.08 -40.85 -3.64
N SER A 160 -52.32 -41.34 -2.66
CA SER A 160 -52.06 -40.65 -1.41
C SER A 160 -51.65 -39.22 -1.73
N ALA A 161 -52.38 -38.24 -1.21
CA ALA A 161 -52.17 -36.81 -1.43
C ALA A 161 -50.66 -36.51 -1.32
N GLU A 162 -50.00 -36.27 -2.47
CA GLU A 162 -48.58 -35.96 -2.46
C GLU A 162 -48.39 -34.68 -1.63
N PRO A 163 -47.58 -34.72 -0.57
CA PRO A 163 -47.50 -33.62 0.38
C PRO A 163 -46.79 -32.44 -0.29
N TYR A 164 -47.56 -31.38 -0.55
CA TYR A 164 -46.99 -30.08 -0.88
C TYR A 164 -46.27 -29.52 0.34
N HIS A 165 -45.17 -28.81 0.11
CA HIS A 165 -44.47 -28.12 1.19
C HIS A 165 -45.37 -26.99 1.75
N PRO A 166 -45.57 -26.88 3.08
CA PRO A 166 -46.56 -25.96 3.68
C PRO A 166 -46.31 -24.48 3.35
N LEU A 167 -45.04 -24.08 3.15
CA LEU A 167 -44.67 -22.71 2.78
C LEU A 167 -44.74 -22.43 1.27
N PHE A 168 -44.82 -23.46 0.43
CA PHE A 168 -44.78 -23.35 -1.03
C PHE A 168 -45.93 -24.16 -1.64
N ALA A 169 -47.14 -23.92 -1.13
CA ALA A 169 -48.37 -24.57 -1.56
C ALA A 169 -49.36 -23.54 -2.11
N ASP A 170 -48.87 -22.48 -2.76
CA ASP A 170 -49.72 -21.43 -3.32
C ASP A 170 -50.66 -22.03 -4.39
N PRO A 171 -51.99 -22.02 -4.19
CA PRO A 171 -52.92 -22.59 -5.15
C PRO A 171 -52.96 -21.81 -6.47
N ALA A 172 -52.49 -20.55 -6.50
CA ALA A 172 -52.46 -19.69 -7.69
C ALA A 172 -51.17 -19.85 -8.52
N ALA A 173 -50.22 -20.67 -8.08
CA ALA A 173 -48.98 -20.88 -8.83
C ALA A 173 -49.21 -21.66 -10.13
N ASP A 174 -48.57 -21.20 -11.20
CA ASP A 174 -48.57 -21.80 -12.54
C ASP A 174 -47.43 -22.82 -12.76
N THR A 175 -46.53 -22.98 -11.78
CA THR A 175 -45.41 -23.92 -11.86
C THR A 175 -45.34 -24.80 -10.62
N VAL A 176 -45.09 -26.09 -10.83
CA VAL A 176 -44.84 -27.08 -9.76
C VAL A 176 -43.44 -27.64 -9.94
N LEU A 177 -42.61 -27.50 -8.91
CA LEU A 177 -41.29 -28.12 -8.85
C LEU A 177 -41.37 -29.37 -7.97
N ARG A 178 -40.73 -30.46 -8.41
CA ARG A 178 -40.64 -31.71 -7.64
C ARG A 178 -39.20 -31.91 -7.19
N SER A 179 -39.00 -32.02 -5.89
CA SER A 179 -37.71 -32.41 -5.31
C SER A 179 -37.55 -33.94 -5.38
N SER A 180 -36.31 -34.42 -5.29
CA SER A 180 -35.97 -35.85 -5.39
C SER A 180 -36.54 -36.70 -4.24
N ASP A 181 -36.86 -36.08 -3.11
CA ASP A 181 -37.56 -36.68 -1.97
C ASP A 181 -39.07 -36.86 -2.22
N GLY A 182 -39.58 -36.41 -3.37
CA GLY A 182 -40.99 -36.47 -3.74
C GLY A 182 -41.82 -35.29 -3.23
N THR A 183 -41.23 -34.33 -2.50
CA THR A 183 -41.93 -33.13 -2.06
C THR A 183 -42.24 -32.20 -3.25
N LEU A 184 -43.49 -31.74 -3.35
CA LEU A 184 -43.93 -30.80 -4.38
C LEU A 184 -43.93 -29.35 -3.87
N PHE A 185 -43.48 -28.43 -4.71
CA PHE A 185 -43.43 -26.99 -4.44
C PHE A 185 -44.20 -26.24 -5.54
N ARG A 186 -45.31 -25.60 -5.16
CA ARG A 186 -46.07 -24.67 -5.99
C ARG A 186 -45.49 -23.28 -5.85
N VAL A 187 -44.89 -22.76 -6.92
CA VAL A 187 -44.24 -21.44 -6.93
C VAL A 187 -44.62 -20.70 -8.21
N PRO A 188 -45.07 -19.43 -8.15
CA PRO A 188 -45.36 -18.66 -9.36
C PRO A 188 -44.12 -18.49 -10.26
N SER A 189 -44.27 -18.72 -11.56
CA SER A 189 -43.21 -18.61 -12.57
C SER A 189 -42.61 -17.21 -12.60
N ALA A 190 -43.40 -16.18 -12.28
CA ALA A 190 -42.94 -14.80 -12.18
C ALA A 190 -41.89 -14.62 -11.07
N VAL A 191 -42.05 -15.32 -9.94
CA VAL A 191 -41.08 -15.31 -8.84
C VAL A 191 -39.80 -16.03 -9.29
N LEU A 192 -39.92 -17.24 -9.83
CA LEU A 192 -38.78 -18.02 -10.31
C LEU A 192 -37.96 -17.27 -11.37
N ARG A 193 -38.61 -16.60 -12.32
CA ARG A 193 -37.94 -15.79 -13.35
C ARG A 193 -37.21 -14.58 -12.78
N ARG A 194 -37.74 -13.95 -11.74
CA ARG A 194 -37.09 -12.79 -11.09
C ARG A 194 -35.90 -13.18 -10.23
N THR A 195 -35.96 -14.33 -9.56
CA THR A 195 -34.95 -14.73 -8.58
C THR A 195 -33.84 -15.59 -9.16
N ALA A 196 -34.07 -16.26 -10.30
CA ALA A 196 -33.10 -17.19 -10.88
C ALA A 196 -33.05 -17.09 -12.42
N SER A 197 -31.86 -16.77 -12.93
CA SER A 197 -31.61 -16.60 -14.37
C SER A 197 -31.89 -17.86 -15.20
N TYR A 198 -31.67 -19.04 -14.62
CA TYR A 198 -31.99 -20.31 -15.26
C TYR A 198 -33.48 -20.41 -15.63
N PHE A 199 -34.37 -20.05 -14.71
CA PHE A 199 -35.82 -20.08 -14.95
C PHE A 199 -36.28 -18.93 -15.84
N ALA A 200 -35.59 -17.78 -15.81
CA ALA A 200 -35.81 -16.69 -16.76
C ALA A 200 -35.62 -17.11 -18.22
N ALA A 201 -34.64 -18.00 -18.48
CA ALA A 201 -34.35 -18.49 -19.83
C ALA A 201 -35.21 -19.70 -20.25
N THR A 202 -35.62 -20.54 -19.30
CA THR A 202 -36.30 -21.82 -19.59
C THR A 202 -37.81 -21.76 -19.52
N LEU A 203 -38.38 -20.88 -18.67
CA LEU A 203 -39.83 -20.73 -18.59
C LEU A 203 -40.32 -19.75 -19.67
N PRO A 204 -41.36 -20.10 -20.44
CA PRO A 204 -41.90 -19.20 -21.45
C PRO A 204 -42.45 -17.92 -20.82
N ALA A 205 -42.36 -16.82 -21.56
CA ALA A 205 -43.02 -15.59 -21.17
C ALA A 205 -44.53 -15.83 -21.14
N THR A 206 -45.13 -15.80 -19.95
CA THR A 206 -46.59 -15.80 -19.77
C THR A 206 -47.17 -14.59 -20.50
N ALA A 207 -47.94 -14.83 -21.56
CA ALA A 207 -48.52 -13.78 -22.41
C ALA A 207 -49.59 -12.94 -21.68
N ASP A 208 -50.13 -13.44 -20.56
CA ASP A 208 -51.33 -12.89 -19.92
C ASP A 208 -51.06 -12.10 -18.64
N ALA A 209 -49.79 -11.76 -18.35
CA ALA A 209 -49.48 -10.86 -17.24
C ALA A 209 -49.77 -9.41 -17.67
N GLU A 210 -51.05 -9.02 -17.60
CA GLU A 210 -51.49 -7.64 -17.67
C GLU A 210 -50.59 -6.78 -16.76
N PRO A 211 -49.96 -5.71 -17.29
CA PRO A 211 -48.99 -4.94 -16.52
C PRO A 211 -49.70 -4.29 -15.33
N ALA A 212 -49.48 -4.83 -14.14
CA ALA A 212 -49.94 -4.24 -12.90
C ALA A 212 -49.55 -2.75 -12.88
N PRO A 213 -50.47 -1.83 -12.52
CA PRO A 213 -50.26 -0.39 -12.65
C PRO A 213 -49.03 0.02 -11.84
N ALA A 214 -47.98 0.43 -12.56
CA ALA A 214 -46.76 0.97 -12.01
C ALA A 214 -47.06 2.33 -11.36
N ALA A 215 -47.45 2.32 -10.09
CA ALA A 215 -47.55 3.53 -9.29
C ALA A 215 -46.15 4.08 -8.98
N SER A 216 -45.80 5.13 -9.70
CA SER A 216 -45.00 6.30 -9.29
C SER A 216 -43.76 6.07 -8.40
N LEU A 217 -42.65 5.69 -9.02
CA LEU A 217 -41.30 6.03 -8.54
C LEU A 217 -40.42 6.37 -9.76
N HIS A 218 -40.72 7.48 -10.42
CA HIS A 218 -39.87 7.98 -11.52
C HIS A 218 -39.94 9.51 -11.64
N ALA A 219 -39.11 10.22 -10.87
CA ALA A 219 -38.73 11.59 -11.16
C ALA A 219 -37.43 11.93 -10.40
N CYS A 220 -36.27 11.71 -11.03
CA CYS A 220 -34.99 12.39 -10.76
C CYS A 220 -33.84 11.74 -11.58
N CYS A 221 -33.89 11.79 -12.91
CA CYS A 221 -32.67 11.66 -13.72
C CYS A 221 -32.80 12.58 -14.93
N GLY A 222 -32.07 13.70 -14.86
CA GLY A 222 -31.93 14.67 -15.93
C GLY A 222 -31.21 14.09 -17.14
N ALA A 223 -31.70 14.47 -18.31
CA ALA A 223 -31.19 14.08 -19.62
C ALA A 223 -29.90 14.86 -19.95
N GLY A 224 -28.87 14.19 -20.47
CA GLY A 224 -27.68 14.92 -20.91
C GLY A 224 -26.48 14.16 -21.46
N SER A 225 -26.59 12.91 -21.95
CA SER A 225 -25.54 12.36 -22.82
C SER A 225 -26.07 11.20 -23.69
N ARG A 226 -26.25 11.50 -24.98
CA ARG A 226 -26.59 10.51 -26.01
C ARG A 226 -25.31 10.01 -26.64
N GLY A 227 -24.88 8.82 -26.23
CA GLY A 227 -23.82 8.08 -26.90
C GLY A 227 -23.69 6.68 -26.31
N ALA A 228 -24.23 5.67 -27.00
CA ALA A 228 -24.04 4.24 -26.71
C ALA A 228 -24.61 3.69 -25.37
N LEU A 229 -25.87 3.99 -25.03
CA LEU A 229 -26.64 3.18 -24.06
C LEU A 229 -27.18 1.90 -24.72
N GLY A 230 -26.30 0.94 -24.97
CA GLY A 230 -26.68 -0.43 -25.30
C GLY A 230 -26.43 -1.33 -24.08
N ARG A 231 -27.48 -1.65 -23.31
CA ARG A 231 -27.45 -2.57 -22.14
C ARG A 231 -26.74 -2.08 -20.87
N THR A 232 -26.82 -0.80 -20.55
CA THR A 232 -26.59 -0.30 -19.18
C THR A 232 -27.76 -0.69 -18.26
N GLY A 233 -27.92 -2.01 -18.07
CA GLY A 233 -28.86 -2.59 -17.11
C GLY A 233 -28.44 -2.31 -15.67
N ALA A 234 -29.21 -2.80 -14.70
CA ALA A 234 -28.96 -2.67 -13.26
C ALA A 234 -27.49 -2.92 -12.85
N VAL A 235 -26.76 -3.77 -13.59
CA VAL A 235 -25.33 -4.04 -13.41
C VAL A 235 -24.47 -2.78 -13.53
N ALA A 236 -24.71 -1.89 -14.50
CA ALA A 236 -23.94 -0.66 -14.65
C ALA A 236 -24.15 0.29 -13.46
N ARG A 237 -25.40 0.38 -12.98
CA ARG A 237 -25.74 1.20 -11.80
C ARG A 237 -25.12 0.63 -10.52
N VAL A 238 -25.11 -0.70 -10.38
CA VAL A 238 -24.40 -1.37 -9.27
C VAL A 238 -22.90 -1.15 -9.38
N ARG A 239 -22.32 -1.17 -10.58
CA ARG A 239 -20.89 -0.84 -10.79
C ARG A 239 -20.55 0.59 -10.43
N ASP A 240 -21.40 1.56 -10.80
CA ASP A 240 -21.21 2.96 -10.40
C ASP A 240 -21.28 3.12 -8.88
N MET A 241 -22.20 2.41 -8.22
CA MET A 241 -22.28 2.39 -6.75
C MET A 241 -21.06 1.71 -6.11
N LEU A 242 -20.53 0.66 -6.73
CA LEU A 242 -19.34 -0.07 -6.28
C LEU A 242 -18.05 0.68 -6.56
N GLY A 243 -18.02 1.55 -7.57
CA GLY A 243 -16.91 2.47 -7.82
C GLY A 243 -16.89 3.67 -6.87
N GLY A 244 -17.95 3.85 -6.07
CA GLY A 244 -18.00 4.87 -5.02
C GLY A 244 -17.03 4.60 -3.88
N THR A 245 -16.73 5.65 -3.10
CA THR A 245 -15.77 5.61 -1.99
C THR A 245 -16.08 4.56 -0.92
N ALA A 246 -17.36 4.19 -0.77
CA ALA A 246 -17.80 3.21 0.22
C ALA A 246 -17.13 1.83 0.06
N PHE A 247 -16.81 1.42 -1.16
CA PHE A 247 -16.15 0.13 -1.40
C PHE A 247 -14.62 0.21 -1.44
N ALA A 248 -14.07 1.43 -1.50
CA ALA A 248 -12.63 1.64 -1.33
C ALA A 248 -12.17 1.26 0.10
N GLU A 249 -13.07 1.31 1.08
CA GLU A 249 -12.80 0.93 2.48
C GLU A 249 -12.77 -0.59 2.69
N GLU A 250 -13.43 -1.37 1.83
CA GLU A 250 -13.56 -2.83 1.96
C GLU A 250 -13.13 -3.59 0.68
N PRO A 251 -11.87 -3.47 0.24
CA PRO A 251 -11.44 -3.98 -1.07
C PRO A 251 -11.53 -5.51 -1.19
N LEU A 252 -11.39 -6.25 -0.09
CA LEU A 252 -11.57 -7.72 -0.09
C LEU A 252 -13.01 -8.15 -0.40
N ARG A 253 -14.01 -7.42 0.09
CA ARG A 253 -15.42 -7.70 -0.18
C ARG A 253 -15.77 -7.38 -1.64
N LEU A 254 -15.25 -6.27 -2.15
CA LEU A 254 -15.39 -5.90 -3.56
C LEU A 254 -14.73 -6.96 -4.46
N TYR A 255 -13.52 -7.42 -4.11
CA TYR A 255 -12.83 -8.47 -4.84
C TYR A 255 -13.63 -9.79 -4.86
N ALA A 256 -14.13 -10.23 -3.71
CA ALA A 256 -14.94 -11.44 -3.59
C ALA A 256 -16.19 -11.37 -4.50
N LEU A 257 -16.88 -10.23 -4.51
CA LEU A 257 -18.05 -9.99 -5.33
C LEU A 257 -17.68 -10.02 -6.82
N ALA A 258 -16.65 -9.26 -7.21
CA ALA A 258 -16.22 -9.13 -8.59
C ALA A 258 -15.77 -10.47 -9.20
N VAL A 259 -15.05 -11.30 -8.43
CA VAL A 259 -14.66 -12.65 -8.88
C VAL A 259 -15.88 -13.55 -9.07
N ARG A 260 -16.87 -13.50 -8.17
CA ARG A 260 -18.09 -14.30 -8.27
C ARG A 260 -18.97 -13.91 -9.46
N THR A 261 -19.02 -12.62 -9.79
CA THR A 261 -19.83 -12.09 -10.90
C THR A 261 -19.09 -12.06 -12.24
N GLY A 262 -17.80 -12.38 -12.27
CA GLY A 262 -16.99 -12.36 -13.49
C GLY A 262 -16.62 -10.95 -13.95
N TRP A 263 -16.59 -9.99 -13.04
CA TRP A 263 -16.23 -8.59 -13.30
C TRP A 263 -14.71 -8.41 -13.23
N ALA A 264 -14.04 -8.74 -14.34
CA ALA A 264 -12.59 -8.85 -14.38
C ALA A 264 -11.84 -7.53 -14.07
N GLU A 265 -12.33 -6.39 -14.57
CA GLU A 265 -11.68 -5.09 -14.36
C GLU A 265 -11.83 -4.63 -12.90
N GLU A 266 -13.01 -4.80 -12.33
CA GLU A 266 -13.30 -4.49 -10.93
C GLU A 266 -12.53 -5.41 -9.97
N ALA A 267 -12.42 -6.70 -10.31
CA ALA A 267 -11.59 -7.63 -9.56
C ALA A 267 -10.11 -7.22 -9.61
N ARG A 268 -9.63 -6.74 -10.76
CA ARG A 268 -8.26 -6.26 -10.93
C ARG A 268 -8.01 -5.01 -10.07
N GLY A 269 -8.90 -4.02 -10.12
CA GLY A 269 -8.83 -2.81 -9.29
C GLY A 269 -8.90 -3.11 -7.80
N ALA A 270 -9.82 -4.00 -7.38
CA ALA A 270 -9.97 -4.40 -5.99
C ALA A 270 -8.73 -5.17 -5.48
N ALA A 271 -8.16 -6.07 -6.28
CA ALA A 271 -6.92 -6.77 -5.92
C ALA A 271 -5.74 -5.79 -5.76
N ARG A 272 -5.66 -4.76 -6.59
CA ARG A 272 -4.65 -3.71 -6.41
C ARG A 272 -4.83 -2.96 -5.08
N ALA A 273 -6.08 -2.66 -4.70
CA ALA A 273 -6.39 -2.00 -3.44
C ALA A 273 -6.07 -2.89 -2.21
N THR A 274 -6.13 -4.23 -2.34
CA THR A 274 -5.74 -5.14 -1.25
C THR A 274 -4.24 -5.16 -0.92
N LEU A 275 -3.38 -4.59 -1.78
CA LEU A 275 -1.94 -4.54 -1.53
C LEU A 275 -1.57 -3.72 -0.29
N GLY A 276 -2.45 -2.80 0.13
CA GLY A 276 -2.28 -2.01 1.36
C GLY A 276 -2.78 -2.72 2.62
N LEU A 277 -3.30 -3.95 2.52
CA LEU A 277 -3.89 -4.70 3.64
C LEU A 277 -3.03 -5.90 4.05
N ALA A 278 -2.96 -6.14 5.36
CA ALA A 278 -2.39 -7.34 5.94
C ALA A 278 -3.38 -8.51 5.85
N LEU A 279 -3.32 -9.29 4.76
CA LEU A 279 -4.28 -10.37 4.48
C LEU A 279 -4.44 -11.38 5.63
N TYR A 280 -3.41 -11.57 6.45
CA TYR A 280 -3.43 -12.55 7.54
C TYR A 280 -4.03 -12.02 8.85
N ASP A 281 -4.46 -10.75 8.89
CA ASP A 281 -5.13 -10.20 10.06
C ASP A 281 -6.49 -10.86 10.29
N GLU A 282 -6.81 -11.14 11.55
CA GLU A 282 -8.08 -11.78 11.94
C GLU A 282 -9.31 -10.98 11.48
N ALA A 283 -9.16 -9.65 11.37
CA ALA A 283 -10.19 -8.74 10.86
C ALA A 283 -10.63 -9.04 9.41
N HIS A 284 -9.76 -9.68 8.62
CA HIS A 284 -10.01 -9.98 7.22
C HIS A 284 -10.42 -11.43 6.97
N ARG A 285 -10.39 -12.28 8.01
CA ARG A 285 -10.67 -13.72 7.92
C ARG A 285 -12.04 -14.02 7.31
N GLU A 286 -13.09 -13.32 7.76
CA GLU A 286 -14.44 -13.52 7.22
C GLU A 286 -14.56 -13.11 5.75
N ALA A 287 -13.87 -12.03 5.34
CA ALA A 287 -13.89 -11.56 3.96
C ALA A 287 -13.18 -12.55 3.04
N LEU A 288 -12.02 -13.07 3.46
CA LEU A 288 -11.27 -14.10 2.73
C LEU A 288 -12.06 -15.40 2.58
N ALA A 289 -12.81 -15.81 3.60
CA ALA A 289 -13.65 -17.01 3.54
C ALA A 289 -14.77 -16.94 2.48
N ARG A 290 -15.19 -15.72 2.08
CA ARG A 290 -16.21 -15.51 1.04
C ARG A 290 -15.64 -15.54 -0.39
N ILE A 291 -14.32 -15.47 -0.54
CA ILE A 291 -13.67 -15.48 -1.86
C ILE A 291 -13.66 -16.92 -2.39
N PRO A 292 -14.12 -17.17 -3.63
CA PRO A 292 -14.01 -18.49 -4.22
C PRO A 292 -12.54 -18.92 -4.32
N ALA A 293 -12.25 -20.21 -4.11
CA ALA A 293 -10.89 -20.72 -4.00
C ALA A 293 -9.95 -20.28 -5.15
N ARG A 294 -10.46 -20.25 -6.39
CA ARG A 294 -9.70 -19.77 -7.56
C ARG A 294 -9.27 -18.30 -7.42
N GLY A 295 -10.17 -17.43 -6.97
CA GLY A 295 -9.87 -16.01 -6.74
C GLY A 295 -8.89 -15.83 -5.58
N LEU A 296 -9.08 -16.59 -4.50
CA LEU A 296 -8.20 -16.53 -3.33
C LEU A 296 -6.76 -16.93 -3.69
N MET A 297 -6.58 -18.03 -4.42
CA MET A 297 -5.25 -18.46 -4.86
C MET A 297 -4.59 -17.45 -5.80
N ALA A 298 -5.38 -16.79 -6.64
CA ALA A 298 -4.88 -15.77 -7.56
C ALA A 298 -4.43 -14.50 -6.80
N LEU A 299 -5.21 -14.09 -5.79
CA LEU A 299 -4.88 -12.99 -4.89
C LEU A 299 -3.62 -13.27 -4.06
N LEU A 300 -3.53 -14.44 -3.41
CA LEU A 300 -2.33 -14.84 -2.67
C LEU A 300 -1.10 -14.95 -3.61
N GLY A 301 -1.33 -15.41 -4.84
CA GLY A 301 -0.31 -15.43 -5.89
C GLY A 301 0.23 -14.04 -6.22
N LEU A 302 -0.64 -13.02 -6.31
CA LEU A 302 -0.22 -11.63 -6.52
C LEU A 302 0.67 -11.13 -5.38
N HIS A 303 0.23 -11.29 -4.12
CA HIS A 303 1.00 -10.87 -2.94
C HIS A 303 2.37 -11.54 -2.91
N ARG A 304 2.40 -12.85 -3.12
CA ARG A 304 3.65 -13.63 -3.17
C ARG A 304 4.58 -13.17 -4.30
N ARG A 305 4.07 -12.95 -5.52
CA ARG A 305 4.88 -12.49 -6.65
C ARG A 305 5.54 -11.14 -6.36
N ARG A 306 4.80 -10.20 -5.76
CA ARG A 306 5.34 -8.89 -5.36
C ARG A 306 6.45 -9.04 -4.31
N ARG A 307 6.21 -9.83 -3.26
CA ARG A 307 7.20 -10.11 -2.21
C ARG A 307 8.47 -10.75 -2.77
N ASP A 308 8.33 -11.82 -3.56
CA ASP A 308 9.47 -12.56 -4.12
C ASP A 308 10.29 -11.66 -5.09
N ALA A 309 9.60 -10.80 -5.87
CA ALA A 309 10.25 -9.83 -6.75
C ALA A 309 10.95 -8.68 -6.00
N SER A 310 10.37 -8.18 -4.90
CA SER A 310 11.01 -7.16 -4.04
C SER A 310 12.30 -7.67 -3.40
N THR A 311 12.33 -8.95 -3.04
CA THR A 311 13.51 -9.62 -2.47
C THR A 311 14.62 -9.73 -3.51
N THR A 312 14.26 -10.09 -4.74
CA THR A 312 15.19 -10.17 -5.87
C THR A 312 15.85 -8.81 -6.14
N CYS A 313 15.06 -7.74 -6.06
CA CYS A 313 15.56 -6.39 -6.24
C CYS A 313 16.57 -5.95 -5.17
N SER A 314 16.30 -6.32 -3.92
CA SER A 314 17.18 -6.03 -2.79
C SER A 314 18.47 -6.85 -2.87
N ALA A 315 18.39 -8.10 -3.30
CA ALA A 315 19.56 -8.98 -3.46
C ALA A 315 20.53 -8.48 -4.52
N ALA A 316 20.04 -7.96 -5.65
CA ALA A 316 20.87 -7.41 -6.72
C ALA A 316 21.79 -6.27 -6.25
N ARG A 317 21.39 -5.50 -5.21
CA ARG A 317 22.22 -4.43 -4.63
C ARG A 317 23.36 -4.93 -3.74
N THR A 318 23.15 -6.05 -3.04
CA THR A 318 24.15 -6.57 -2.10
C THR A 318 25.45 -6.94 -2.83
N GLN A 319 25.38 -7.24 -4.13
CA GLN A 319 26.54 -7.56 -4.97
C GLN A 319 27.45 -6.35 -5.26
N ARG A 320 27.02 -5.10 -5.02
CA ARG A 320 27.85 -3.90 -5.22
C ARG A 320 28.81 -3.60 -4.04
N GLY A 321 29.08 -4.59 -3.19
CA GLY A 321 30.15 -4.51 -2.19
C GLY A 321 29.84 -3.65 -0.97
N GLN A 322 28.56 -3.40 -0.64
CA GLN A 322 28.18 -2.78 0.63
C GLN A 322 27.87 -3.88 1.67
N PRO A 323 28.79 -4.16 2.62
CA PRO A 323 28.65 -5.26 3.58
C PRO A 323 27.56 -5.03 4.63
N CYS A 324 27.02 -3.82 4.73
CA CYS A 324 26.10 -3.45 5.79
C CYS A 324 24.65 -3.96 5.54
N VAL A 325 24.31 -4.41 4.32
CA VAL A 325 22.90 -4.68 3.94
C VAL A 325 22.39 -6.09 4.28
N ALA A 326 23.11 -6.92 5.05
CA ALA A 326 22.71 -8.33 5.24
C ALA A 326 21.35 -8.53 5.96
N GLY A 327 20.94 -7.60 6.83
CA GLY A 327 19.68 -7.70 7.60
C GLY A 327 18.45 -7.12 6.90
N VAL A 328 18.64 -6.07 6.10
CA VAL A 328 17.56 -5.27 5.51
C VAL A 328 16.66 -6.06 4.56
N PRO A 329 17.17 -6.96 3.69
CA PRO A 329 16.31 -7.80 2.85
C PRO A 329 15.34 -8.66 3.65
N GLY A 330 15.72 -9.10 4.86
CA GLY A 330 14.84 -9.85 5.75
C GLY A 330 13.69 -9.01 6.27
N THR A 331 13.97 -7.77 6.70
CA THR A 331 12.93 -6.83 7.16
C THR A 331 12.00 -6.43 6.02
N ILE A 332 12.55 -6.12 4.83
CA ILE A 332 11.75 -5.84 3.63
C ILE A 332 10.87 -7.04 3.28
N PHE A 333 11.40 -8.27 3.39
CA PHE A 333 10.62 -9.47 3.10
C PHE A 333 9.40 -9.61 4.02
N VAL A 334 9.61 -9.42 5.32
CA VAL A 334 8.52 -9.48 6.32
C VAL A 334 7.51 -8.36 6.06
N GLU A 335 7.99 -7.14 5.81
CA GLU A 335 7.13 -5.98 5.55
C GLU A 335 6.33 -6.12 4.24
N MET A 336 6.92 -6.73 3.20
CA MET A 336 6.21 -6.99 1.95
C MET A 336 5.21 -8.15 2.06
N ASP A 337 5.32 -9.00 3.09
CA ASP A 337 4.34 -10.05 3.38
C ASP A 337 3.11 -9.47 4.10
N THR A 338 3.31 -8.47 4.97
CA THR A 338 2.24 -7.74 5.66
C THR A 338 1.60 -6.67 4.76
N ARG A 339 2.40 -5.89 4.03
CA ARG A 339 1.93 -4.75 3.23
C ARG A 339 2.65 -4.65 1.88
N PRO A 340 2.27 -5.48 0.89
CA PRO A 340 2.95 -5.56 -0.41
C PRO A 340 2.82 -4.33 -1.29
N LEU A 341 2.05 -3.32 -0.88
CA LEU A 341 2.09 -1.99 -1.48
C LEU A 341 3.51 -1.39 -1.38
N GLY A 342 4.25 -1.71 -0.32
CA GLY A 342 5.63 -1.26 -0.10
C GLY A 342 5.75 0.24 0.23
N ASP A 343 4.65 0.87 0.63
CA ASP A 343 4.62 2.26 1.08
C ASP A 343 5.37 2.46 2.41
N THR A 344 5.29 1.48 3.31
CA THR A 344 6.07 1.44 4.56
C THR A 344 7.57 1.22 4.30
N VAL A 345 7.91 0.39 3.31
CA VAL A 345 9.30 0.14 2.85
C VAL A 345 9.96 1.37 2.22
N THR A 346 9.17 2.35 1.78
CA THR A 346 9.67 3.58 1.16
C THR A 346 9.40 4.83 1.99
N GLY A 347 8.71 4.69 3.12
CA GLY A 347 8.35 5.77 4.01
C GLY A 347 9.42 6.06 5.07
N PHE A 348 9.10 7.01 5.95
CA PHE A 348 9.93 7.37 7.10
C PHE A 348 10.07 6.22 8.13
N GLU A 349 9.20 5.21 8.08
CA GLU A 349 9.23 4.07 9.01
C GLU A 349 10.48 3.21 8.86
N VAL A 350 11.12 3.21 7.68
CA VAL A 350 12.41 2.54 7.48
C VAL A 350 13.49 3.10 8.42
N GLU A 351 13.35 4.37 8.81
CA GLU A 351 14.24 5.01 9.78
C GLU A 351 14.11 4.42 11.19
N GLU A 352 13.01 3.75 11.47
CA GLU A 352 12.76 3.14 12.76
C GLU A 352 13.26 1.69 12.83
N TRP A 353 13.64 1.10 11.69
CA TRP A 353 14.11 -0.28 11.62
C TRP A 353 15.49 -0.43 12.26
N SER A 354 15.62 -1.43 13.13
CA SER A 354 16.87 -1.68 13.85
C SER A 354 18.02 -2.06 12.91
N GLU A 355 17.69 -2.74 11.82
CA GLU A 355 18.58 -3.20 10.76
C GLU A 355 19.07 -2.03 9.91
N ALA A 356 18.17 -1.09 9.58
CA ALA A 356 18.53 0.15 8.90
C ALA A 356 19.46 1.01 9.77
N ARG A 357 19.21 1.10 11.08
CA ARG A 357 20.11 1.76 12.05
C ARG A 357 21.46 1.06 12.12
N ALA A 358 21.46 -0.26 12.24
CA ALA A 358 22.68 -1.06 12.37
C ALA A 358 23.56 -0.95 11.12
N CYS A 359 22.96 -0.85 9.93
CA CYS A 359 23.73 -0.71 8.70
C CYS A 359 24.15 0.73 8.36
N GLY A 360 23.94 1.67 9.29
CA GLY A 360 24.32 3.06 9.13
C GLY A 360 23.52 3.76 8.01
N MET A 361 22.38 3.19 7.60
CA MET A 361 21.47 3.88 6.69
C MET A 361 20.84 5.10 7.35
N LEU A 362 20.94 5.23 8.67
CA LEU A 362 20.45 6.39 9.40
C LEU A 362 21.60 7.26 9.81
N SER A 363 21.57 8.47 9.27
CA SER A 363 22.42 9.59 9.62
C SER A 363 22.48 9.72 11.15
N VAL A 364 23.58 9.28 11.76
CA VAL A 364 23.92 9.74 13.11
C VAL A 364 24.00 11.26 13.00
N ARG A 365 23.32 12.01 13.89
CA ARG A 365 23.39 13.48 13.92
C ARG A 365 24.84 13.93 13.71
N GLY A 366 25.15 14.50 12.54
CA GLY A 366 26.50 14.86 12.11
C GLY A 366 27.07 14.09 10.91
N ALA A 367 26.32 13.22 10.23
CA ALA A 367 26.81 12.60 8.99
C ALA A 367 27.04 13.64 7.89
N THR A 368 27.98 13.33 6.99
CA THR A 368 28.29 14.19 5.85
C THR A 368 27.12 14.26 4.86
N VAL A 369 26.99 15.37 4.15
CA VAL A 369 26.00 15.56 3.07
C VAL A 369 26.02 14.40 2.07
N GLU A 370 27.21 13.82 1.82
CA GLU A 370 27.38 12.68 0.92
C GLU A 370 26.70 11.39 1.42
N ALA A 371 26.67 11.14 2.73
CA ALA A 371 26.00 9.96 3.29
C ALA A 371 24.48 10.04 3.08
N ASN A 372 23.89 11.23 3.32
CA ASN A 372 22.46 11.46 3.09
C ASN A 372 22.10 11.31 1.59
N LEU A 373 22.92 11.83 0.68
CA LEU A 373 22.71 11.68 -0.77
C LEU A 373 22.74 10.21 -1.23
N ARG A 374 23.60 9.38 -0.63
CA ARG A 374 23.63 7.94 -0.91
C ARG A 374 22.38 7.22 -0.40
N GLN A 375 21.90 7.58 0.78
CA GLN A 375 20.65 7.03 1.34
C GLN A 375 19.45 7.35 0.42
N ASP A 376 19.30 8.62 0.03
CA ASP A 376 18.23 9.05 -0.89
C ASP A 376 18.31 8.36 -2.26
N ALA A 377 19.53 8.09 -2.74
CA ALA A 377 19.72 7.31 -3.96
C ALA A 377 19.19 5.88 -3.76
N ILE A 378 19.59 5.19 -2.69
CA ILE A 378 19.14 3.82 -2.40
C ILE A 378 17.62 3.76 -2.27
N LEU A 379 17.00 4.67 -1.51
CA LEU A 379 15.54 4.68 -1.31
C LEU A 379 14.77 4.94 -2.61
N ARG A 380 15.21 5.88 -3.45
CA ARG A 380 14.61 6.09 -4.79
C ARG A 380 14.67 4.84 -5.66
N GLU A 381 15.78 4.13 -5.55
CA GLU A 381 16.08 2.97 -6.37
C GLU A 381 15.33 1.72 -5.83
N ILE A 382 15.02 1.64 -4.53
CA ILE A 382 14.06 0.69 -3.94
C ILE A 382 12.64 1.03 -4.41
N LYS A 383 12.24 2.29 -4.32
CA LYS A 383 10.92 2.77 -4.72
C LYS A 383 10.60 2.48 -6.18
N ALA A 384 11.53 2.82 -7.09
CA ALA A 384 11.40 2.51 -8.52
C ALA A 384 11.19 1.01 -8.77
N CYS A 385 11.79 0.17 -7.92
CA CYS A 385 11.63 -1.26 -8.02
C CYS A 385 10.25 -1.75 -7.56
N ILE A 386 9.77 -1.24 -6.42
CA ILE A 386 8.44 -1.54 -5.87
C ILE A 386 7.33 -1.07 -6.82
N GLU A 387 7.50 0.09 -7.45
CA GLU A 387 6.59 0.64 -8.45
C GLU A 387 6.56 -0.20 -9.75
N GLY A 388 7.66 -0.90 -10.08
CA GLY A 388 7.74 -1.82 -11.23
C GLY A 388 7.17 -3.22 -10.97
N LEU A 389 6.69 -3.51 -9.75
CA LEU A 389 6.12 -4.81 -9.40
C LEU A 389 4.72 -4.99 -9.97
N PRO A 390 4.29 -6.24 -10.27
CA PRO A 390 2.94 -6.51 -10.77
C PRO A 390 1.89 -6.01 -9.78
N ASP A 391 0.91 -5.24 -10.25
CA ASP A 391 -0.13 -4.61 -9.43
C ASP A 391 -1.51 -5.29 -9.58
N ALA A 392 -1.59 -6.33 -10.41
CA ALA A 392 -2.83 -6.98 -10.83
C ALA A 392 -2.69 -8.51 -10.89
N VAL A 393 -3.81 -9.20 -10.64
CA VAL A 393 -3.94 -10.67 -10.63
C VAL A 393 -3.80 -11.30 -12.01
#